data_AF-A0A418G150-F1
#
_entry.id   AF-A0A418G150-F1
#
_cell.length_a   1.000
_cell.length_b   1.000
_cell.length_c   1.000
_cell.angle_alpha   90.00
_cell.angle_beta   90.00
_cell.angle_gamma   90.00
#
_symmetry.space_group_name_H-M   'P 1'
#
loop_
_entity.id
_entity.type
_entity.pdbx_description
1 polymer ?
#
loop_
_entity_poly.entity_id
_entity_poly.type
_entity_poly.pdbx_seq_one_letter_code
_entity_poly.pdbx_strand_id
1 'polypeptide(L)'
;VLRAAAARGVQVFVLVYREHHLVLPNDSKFAKESLQGANIHVLRHPDFVVIPQFWSHHEKIVCIDQTVAFVGGLDIALGRFDAPAHLLTDIGAMPTWTGQDYSNPRLKDFVDVQHIHEPLIDRATVPRMPWHDIHCRYQQDTANAKLRIVRKKLQVGWCVEVPQASPVLGDVSRDFY
;
A
#
# COMPACT_ATOMS: atom_id res chain seq x y z
N VAL A 1 11.75 -0.69 2.58
CA VAL A 1 11.22 -1.76 3.47
C VAL A 1 11.05 -3.10 2.75
N LEU A 2 10.17 -3.23 1.75
CA LEU A 2 9.88 -4.53 1.11
C LEU A 2 11.12 -5.21 0.51
N ARG A 3 11.99 -4.48 -0.19
CA ARG A 3 13.27 -5.01 -0.70
C ARG A 3 14.16 -5.60 0.41
N ALA A 4 14.20 -4.95 1.58
CA ALA A 4 14.97 -5.44 2.72
C ALA A 4 14.36 -6.70 3.33
N ALA A 5 13.02 -6.81 3.37
CA ALA A 5 12.35 -8.05 3.79
C ALA A 5 12.64 -9.19 2.80
N ALA A 6 12.51 -8.92 1.50
CA ALA A 6 12.82 -9.86 0.42
C ALA A 6 14.27 -10.36 0.48
N ALA A 7 15.23 -9.47 0.77
CA ALA A 7 16.64 -9.82 0.94
C ALA A 7 16.91 -10.73 2.14
N ARG A 8 16.04 -10.72 3.17
CA ARG A 8 16.07 -11.67 4.29
C ARG A 8 15.37 -13.01 3.98
N GLY A 9 14.94 -13.23 2.74
CA GLY A 9 14.25 -14.46 2.31
C GLY A 9 12.73 -14.44 2.47
N VAL A 10 12.14 -13.32 2.90
CA VAL A 10 10.67 -13.19 3.01
C VAL A 10 10.04 -13.16 1.63
N GLN A 11 9.01 -13.97 1.41
CA GLN A 11 8.18 -13.90 0.21
C GLN A 11 7.11 -12.81 0.36
N VAL A 12 7.08 -11.85 -0.57
CA VAL A 12 6.15 -10.72 -0.57
C VAL A 12 5.19 -10.86 -1.74
N PHE A 13 3.88 -10.84 -1.47
CA PHE A 13 2.82 -10.88 -2.49
C PHE A 13 2.02 -9.60 -2.44
N VAL A 14 1.86 -8.97 -3.60
CA VAL A 14 1.13 -7.71 -3.74
C VAL A 14 0.06 -7.91 -4.81
N LEU A 15 -1.19 -7.66 -4.44
CA LEU A 15 -2.31 -7.56 -5.36
C LEU A 15 -2.72 -6.09 -5.45
N VAL A 16 -2.67 -5.51 -6.63
CA VAL A 16 -3.17 -4.16 -6.90
C VAL A 16 -4.33 -4.20 -7.88
N TYR A 17 -5.26 -3.26 -7.72
CA TYR A 17 -6.31 -3.06 -8.71
C TYR A 17 -5.69 -2.63 -10.04
N ARG A 18 -6.10 -3.27 -11.14
CA ARG A 18 -5.80 -2.85 -12.50
C ARG A 18 -6.85 -1.84 -12.93
N GLU A 19 -6.47 -0.59 -12.99
CA GLU A 19 -7.33 0.54 -13.33
C GLU A 19 -7.60 0.67 -14.83
N HIS A 20 -8.68 1.40 -15.16
CA HIS A 20 -8.85 1.98 -16.49
C HIS A 20 -7.98 3.22 -16.61
N HIS A 21 -6.80 3.06 -17.23
CA HIS A 21 -5.75 4.09 -17.32
C HIS A 21 -6.18 5.46 -17.87
N LEU A 22 -7.28 5.54 -18.63
CA LEU A 22 -7.82 6.80 -19.15
C LEU A 22 -8.64 7.60 -18.12
N VAL A 23 -9.07 6.95 -17.03
CA VAL A 23 -10.01 7.51 -16.05
C VAL A 23 -9.40 7.66 -14.67
N LEU A 24 -8.37 6.86 -14.36
CA LEU A 24 -7.80 6.77 -13.01
C LEU A 24 -6.28 6.97 -13.04
N PRO A 25 -5.73 7.88 -12.21
CA PRO A 25 -4.29 8.21 -12.21
C PRO A 25 -3.45 7.24 -11.36
N ASN A 26 -3.96 6.07 -11.01
CA ASN A 26 -3.34 5.15 -10.05
C ASN A 26 -2.00 4.56 -10.53
N ASP A 27 -1.80 4.44 -11.84
CA ASP A 27 -0.65 3.80 -12.51
C ASP A 27 -0.21 2.48 -11.85
N SER A 28 -1.11 1.49 -11.78
CA SER A 28 -0.77 0.18 -11.21
C SER A 28 0.32 -0.54 -12.00
N LYS A 29 0.52 -0.16 -13.26
CA LYS A 29 1.59 -0.69 -14.12
C LYS A 29 2.94 -0.28 -13.55
N PHE A 30 3.15 1.02 -13.35
CA PHE A 30 4.36 1.54 -12.74
C PHE A 30 4.60 0.94 -11.34
N ALA A 31 3.56 0.83 -10.51
CA ALA A 31 3.67 0.20 -9.20
C ALA A 31 4.16 -1.25 -9.30
N LYS A 32 3.62 -2.05 -10.23
CA LYS A 32 4.07 -3.41 -10.49
C LYS A 32 5.54 -3.45 -10.93
N GLU A 33 5.89 -2.67 -11.94
CA GLU A 33 7.26 -2.67 -12.50
C GLU A 33 8.30 -2.21 -11.46
N SER A 34 7.95 -1.25 -10.60
CA SER A 34 8.83 -0.72 -9.56
C SER A 34 9.04 -1.67 -8.37
N LEU A 35 8.02 -2.48 -8.05
CA LEU A 35 8.02 -3.37 -6.88
C LEU A 35 8.49 -4.80 -7.20
N GLN A 36 8.25 -5.30 -8.41
CA GLN A 36 8.56 -6.67 -8.81
C GLN A 36 10.05 -6.99 -8.59
N GLY A 37 10.33 -8.18 -8.03
CA GLY A 37 11.70 -8.65 -7.80
C GLY A 37 11.75 -10.14 -7.50
N ALA A 38 12.93 -10.67 -7.13
CA ALA A 38 13.15 -12.11 -6.94
C ALA A 38 12.20 -12.75 -5.91
N ASN A 39 11.93 -12.06 -4.79
CA ASN A 39 11.00 -12.51 -3.73
C ASN A 39 9.79 -11.56 -3.57
N ILE A 40 9.54 -10.69 -4.56
CA ILE A 40 8.40 -9.75 -4.54
C ILE A 40 7.57 -9.98 -5.80
N HIS A 41 6.37 -10.51 -5.59
CA HIS A 41 5.46 -10.93 -6.65
C HIS A 41 4.27 -9.98 -6.73
N VAL A 42 4.08 -9.31 -7.87
CA VAL A 42 3.01 -8.32 -8.03
C VAL A 42 2.01 -8.77 -9.11
N LEU A 43 0.75 -8.88 -8.71
CA LEU A 43 -0.38 -9.16 -9.58
C LEU A 43 -1.27 -7.93 -9.71
N ARG A 44 -1.82 -7.73 -10.92
CA ARG A 44 -2.82 -6.68 -11.21
C ARG A 44 -4.09 -7.35 -11.71
N HIS A 45 -5.25 -6.93 -11.22
CA HIS A 45 -6.56 -7.50 -11.60
C HIS A 45 -7.66 -6.43 -11.52
N PRO A 46 -8.70 -6.44 -12.37
CA PRO A 46 -9.08 -7.45 -13.36
C PRO A 46 -8.38 -7.35 -14.71
N ASP A 47 -8.30 -8.47 -15.42
CA ASP A 47 -7.99 -8.47 -16.86
C ASP A 47 -9.26 -8.13 -17.64
N PHE A 48 -9.28 -6.93 -18.20
CA PHE A 48 -10.40 -6.41 -18.99
C PHE A 48 -10.42 -7.05 -20.38
N VAL A 49 -10.88 -8.29 -20.50
CA VAL A 49 -10.82 -9.04 -21.77
C VAL A 49 -12.10 -8.94 -22.60
N VAL A 50 -13.29 -8.72 -22.00
CA VAL A 50 -14.55 -8.84 -22.79
C VAL A 50 -15.66 -7.83 -22.44
N ILE A 51 -15.76 -7.31 -21.20
CA ILE A 51 -16.89 -6.45 -20.78
C ILE A 51 -16.35 -5.26 -19.98
N PRO A 52 -16.85 -4.02 -20.17
CA PRO A 52 -16.50 -2.90 -19.30
C PRO A 52 -16.88 -3.24 -17.85
N GLN A 53 -15.86 -3.46 -17.02
CA GLN A 53 -16.04 -3.64 -15.59
C GLN A 53 -15.91 -2.30 -14.89
N PHE A 54 -16.95 -1.93 -14.16
CA PHE A 54 -17.02 -0.69 -13.36
C PHE A 54 -16.69 -0.91 -11.88
N TRP A 55 -16.34 -2.15 -11.51
CA TRP A 55 -16.01 -2.52 -10.14
C TRP A 55 -14.49 -2.53 -9.93
N SER A 56 -14.08 -2.30 -8.68
CA SER A 56 -12.67 -2.33 -8.26
C SER A 56 -12.44 -3.32 -7.12
N HIS A 57 -11.18 -3.75 -6.98
CA HIS A 57 -10.71 -4.30 -5.71
C HIS A 57 -10.44 -3.12 -4.79
N HIS A 58 -11.32 -2.92 -3.81
CA HIS A 58 -11.28 -1.73 -2.95
C HIS A 58 -10.89 -2.04 -1.50
N GLU A 59 -10.53 -3.29 -1.20
CA GLU A 59 -9.95 -3.65 0.09
C GLU A 59 -8.53 -3.12 0.24
N LYS A 60 -8.19 -2.65 1.45
CA LYS A 60 -6.82 -2.33 1.85
C LYS A 60 -6.42 -3.27 2.97
N ILE A 61 -5.51 -4.19 2.66
CA ILE A 61 -5.12 -5.27 3.57
C ILE A 61 -3.60 -5.47 3.52
N VAL A 62 -2.98 -5.54 4.69
CA VAL A 62 -1.60 -6.03 4.85
C VAL A 62 -1.63 -7.22 5.79
N CYS A 63 -1.04 -8.35 5.39
CA CYS A 63 -0.92 -9.52 6.25
C CYS A 63 0.54 -9.94 6.39
N ILE A 64 0.96 -10.20 7.62
CA ILE A 64 2.33 -10.57 7.97
C ILE A 64 2.28 -11.93 8.64
N ASP A 65 3.06 -12.87 8.11
CA ASP A 65 3.25 -14.24 8.62
C ASP A 65 1.95 -15.01 8.92
N GLN A 66 0.84 -14.59 8.31
CA GLN A 66 -0.50 -15.12 8.59
C GLN A 66 -0.91 -15.04 10.08
N THR A 67 -0.28 -14.14 10.85
CA THR A 67 -0.56 -13.97 12.29
C THR A 67 -0.95 -12.55 12.64
N VAL A 68 -0.60 -11.58 11.79
CA VAL A 68 -1.00 -10.17 11.93
C VAL A 68 -1.65 -9.71 10.64
N ALA A 69 -2.76 -8.97 10.76
CA ALA A 69 -3.41 -8.33 9.63
C ALA A 69 -3.79 -6.89 9.95
N PHE A 70 -3.64 -6.01 8.96
CA PHE A 70 -4.12 -4.64 8.99
C PHE A 70 -5.24 -4.51 7.97
N VAL A 71 -6.40 -4.01 8.37
CA VAL A 71 -7.56 -3.78 7.48
C VAL A 71 -8.24 -2.47 7.84
N GLY A 72 -8.63 -1.68 6.83
CA GLY A 72 -9.30 -0.39 7.03
C GLY A 72 -9.44 0.41 5.73
N GLY A 73 -9.56 1.73 5.85
CA GLY A 73 -9.69 2.65 4.70
C GLY A 73 -8.36 3.13 4.10
N LEU A 74 -7.27 3.07 4.86
CA LEU A 74 -5.96 3.55 4.41
C LEU A 74 -5.30 2.65 3.35
N ASP A 75 -5.10 3.21 2.15
CA ASP A 75 -4.16 2.69 1.15
C ASP A 75 -2.71 3.08 1.52
N ILE A 76 -1.74 2.24 1.13
CA ILE A 76 -0.32 2.64 1.09
C ILE A 76 -0.11 3.44 -0.20
N ALA A 77 -0.47 4.74 -0.17
CA ALA A 77 -0.46 5.61 -1.35
C ALA A 77 -0.35 7.09 -0.97
N LEU A 78 -0.09 7.94 -1.97
CA LEU A 78 0.09 9.40 -1.80
C LEU A 78 -1.16 10.09 -1.20
N GLY A 79 -0.95 11.08 -0.36
CA GLY A 79 -1.98 11.92 0.26
C GLY A 79 -2.74 11.27 1.42
N ARG A 80 -2.39 10.03 1.81
CA ARG A 80 -3.08 9.29 2.89
C ARG A 80 -2.47 9.52 4.27
N PHE A 81 -1.17 9.85 4.33
CA PHE A 81 -0.51 10.11 5.60
C PHE A 81 -1.06 11.40 6.22
N ASP A 82 -1.47 11.33 7.48
CA ASP A 82 -1.89 12.50 8.24
C ASP A 82 -1.75 12.24 9.75
N ALA A 83 -1.76 13.32 10.53
CA ALA A 83 -1.83 13.30 11.98
C ALA A 83 -3.18 13.87 12.44
N PRO A 84 -3.63 13.62 13.69
CA PRO A 84 -4.91 14.15 14.18
C PRO A 84 -5.02 15.68 14.15
N ALA A 85 -3.89 16.39 14.08
CA ALA A 85 -3.84 17.84 13.93
C ALA A 85 -4.38 18.33 12.58
N HIS A 86 -4.43 17.46 11.55
CA HIS A 86 -4.96 17.76 10.21
C HIS A 86 -4.44 19.09 9.64
N LEU A 87 -3.11 19.27 9.69
CA LEU A 87 -2.49 20.52 9.26
C LEU A 87 -2.77 20.78 7.78
N LEU A 88 -3.20 22.02 7.50
CA LEU A 88 -3.53 22.49 6.15
C LEU A 88 -2.29 22.93 5.35
N THR A 89 -1.22 23.29 6.05
CA THR A 89 -0.02 23.88 5.46
C THR A 89 1.24 23.20 5.99
N ASP A 90 2.29 23.14 5.18
CA ASP A 90 3.53 22.45 5.51
C ASP A 90 4.75 23.16 4.91
N ILE A 91 4.84 24.49 5.06
CA ILE A 91 5.84 25.35 4.41
C ILE A 91 7.23 25.33 5.07
N GLY A 92 7.50 24.37 5.97
CA GLY A 92 8.77 24.28 6.68
C GLY A 92 9.94 23.80 5.79
N ALA A 93 11.17 24.04 6.26
CA ALA A 93 12.39 23.59 5.58
C ALA A 93 12.50 22.06 5.47
N MET A 94 11.88 21.33 6.40
CA MET A 94 11.77 19.88 6.42
C MET A 94 10.29 19.50 6.38
N PRO A 95 9.69 19.51 5.20
CA PRO A 95 8.25 19.29 5.09
C PRO A 95 7.88 17.83 5.33
N THR A 96 6.74 17.65 5.98
CA THR A 96 6.18 16.32 6.27
C THR A 96 5.65 15.66 5.00
N TRP A 97 4.93 16.40 4.16
CA TRP A 97 4.35 15.90 2.92
C TRP A 97 5.19 16.39 1.74
N THR A 98 6.04 15.51 1.19
CA THR A 98 6.95 15.85 0.10
C THR A 98 6.32 15.64 -1.27
N GLY A 99 6.67 16.48 -2.25
CA GLY A 99 6.24 16.31 -3.65
C GLY A 99 4.72 16.22 -3.78
N GLN A 100 4.24 15.19 -4.47
CA GLN A 100 2.82 14.94 -4.68
C GLN A 100 2.08 14.49 -3.41
N ASP A 101 2.77 14.10 -2.34
CA ASP A 101 2.11 13.76 -1.07
C ASP A 101 1.43 15.00 -0.44
N TYR A 102 1.94 16.20 -0.74
CA TYR A 102 1.22 17.46 -0.51
C TYR A 102 0.21 17.67 -1.64
N SER A 103 -1.04 17.27 -1.40
CA SER A 103 -2.08 17.21 -2.44
C SER A 103 -3.41 17.81 -1.99
N ASN A 104 -4.19 18.25 -2.97
CA ASN A 104 -5.58 18.64 -2.79
C ASN A 104 -6.38 18.17 -4.03
N PRO A 105 -6.88 16.93 -4.03
CA PRO A 105 -7.61 16.33 -5.16
C PRO A 105 -8.86 17.10 -5.60
N ARG A 106 -9.40 18.00 -4.76
CA ARG A 106 -10.53 18.87 -5.13
C ARG A 106 -10.12 19.99 -6.09
N LEU A 107 -8.85 20.37 -6.07
CA LEU A 107 -8.27 21.40 -6.93
C LEU A 107 -7.50 20.79 -8.10
N LYS A 108 -6.72 19.75 -7.83
CA LYS A 108 -5.93 19.04 -8.83
C LYS A 108 -5.71 17.60 -8.38
N ASP A 109 -6.14 16.66 -9.21
CA ASP A 109 -5.90 15.23 -9.01
C ASP A 109 -4.42 14.88 -9.31
N PHE A 110 -3.97 13.73 -8.85
CA PHE A 110 -2.61 13.25 -9.10
C PHE A 110 -2.34 13.14 -10.60
N VAL A 111 -1.14 13.54 -11.01
CA VAL A 111 -0.68 13.45 -12.40
C VAL A 111 0.75 12.93 -12.41
N ASP A 112 1.10 12.17 -13.44
CA ASP A 112 2.46 11.69 -13.65
C ASP A 112 3.09 11.12 -12.37
N VAL A 113 2.41 10.13 -11.77
CA VAL A 113 2.78 9.53 -10.48
C VAL A 113 4.09 8.74 -10.52
N GLN A 114 4.82 8.76 -11.63
CA GLN A 114 6.19 8.28 -11.74
C GLN A 114 7.17 9.32 -11.17
N HIS A 115 6.81 10.60 -11.20
CA HIS A 115 7.56 11.73 -10.65
C HIS A 115 6.95 12.21 -9.33
N ILE A 116 6.86 11.30 -8.35
CA ILE A 116 6.19 11.56 -7.05
C ILE A 116 6.80 12.72 -6.25
N HIS A 117 8.06 13.07 -6.50
CA HIS A 117 8.77 14.13 -5.78
C HIS A 117 8.48 15.52 -6.34
N GLU A 118 7.89 15.60 -7.53
CA GLU A 118 7.49 16.88 -8.12
C GLU A 118 6.23 17.40 -7.42
N PRO A 119 6.13 18.71 -7.15
CA PRO A 119 4.97 19.28 -6.49
C PRO A 119 3.75 19.25 -7.40
N LEU A 120 2.61 18.82 -6.87
CA LEU A 120 1.34 18.83 -7.60
C LEU A 120 0.74 20.24 -7.66
N ILE A 121 0.82 20.95 -6.55
CA ILE A 121 0.24 22.27 -6.27
C ILE A 121 1.27 23.15 -5.55
N ASP A 122 1.13 24.47 -5.64
CA ASP A 122 1.97 25.41 -4.90
C ASP A 122 1.58 25.46 -3.42
N ARG A 123 2.41 24.86 -2.58
CA ARG A 123 2.22 24.81 -1.12
C ARG A 123 2.29 26.16 -0.41
N ALA A 124 2.86 27.19 -1.03
CA ALA A 124 2.89 28.53 -0.43
C ALA A 124 1.53 29.22 -0.50
N THR A 125 0.68 28.83 -1.45
CA THR A 125 -0.59 29.50 -1.75
C THR A 125 -1.80 28.59 -1.62
N VAL A 126 -1.62 27.28 -1.76
CA VAL A 126 -2.70 26.29 -1.73
C VAL A 126 -2.55 25.37 -0.52
N PRO A 127 -3.55 25.29 0.37
CA PRO A 127 -3.54 24.30 1.44
C PRO A 127 -3.75 22.89 0.89
N ARG A 128 -3.07 21.90 1.48
CA ARG A 128 -3.40 20.49 1.24
C ARG A 128 -4.80 20.18 1.75
N MET A 129 -5.38 19.10 1.26
CA MET A 129 -6.61 18.53 1.82
C MET A 129 -6.24 17.49 2.88
N PRO A 130 -6.61 17.67 4.16
CA PRO A 130 -6.39 16.66 5.17
C PRO A 130 -7.08 15.34 4.87
N TRP A 131 -6.47 14.25 5.33
CA TRP A 131 -7.00 12.91 5.20
C TRP A 131 -7.38 12.39 6.59
N HIS A 132 -8.66 12.09 6.79
CA HIS A 132 -9.16 11.48 8.01
C HIS A 132 -9.60 10.05 7.69
N ASP A 133 -9.07 9.07 8.42
CA ASP A 133 -9.32 7.66 8.14
C ASP A 133 -9.04 6.80 9.39
N ILE A 134 -9.48 5.55 9.33
CA ILE A 134 -9.32 4.56 10.39
C ILE A 134 -8.76 3.25 9.79
N HIS A 135 -7.87 2.63 10.53
CA HIS A 135 -7.32 1.32 10.17
C HIS A 135 -7.10 0.48 11.43
N CYS A 136 -7.40 -0.81 11.33
CA CYS A 136 -7.38 -1.73 12.47
C CYS A 136 -6.28 -2.76 12.30
N ARG A 137 -5.61 -3.13 13.41
CA ARG A 137 -4.70 -4.27 13.50
C ARG A 137 -5.41 -5.45 14.16
N TYR A 138 -5.25 -6.62 13.59
CA TYR A 138 -5.75 -7.91 14.06
C TYR A 138 -4.57 -8.84 14.36
N GLN A 139 -4.72 -9.73 15.34
CA GLN A 139 -3.69 -10.69 15.74
C GLN A 139 -4.28 -12.10 15.94
N GLN A 140 -3.45 -13.11 15.61
CA GLN A 140 -3.60 -14.57 15.74
C GLN A 140 -5.03 -15.13 15.59
N ASP A 141 -5.87 -15.02 16.63
CA ASP A 141 -7.19 -15.66 16.65
C ASP A 141 -8.20 -15.01 15.70
N THR A 142 -8.06 -13.71 15.43
CA THR A 142 -8.95 -12.95 14.51
C THR A 142 -8.39 -12.85 13.09
N ALA A 143 -7.06 -12.95 12.94
CA ALA A 143 -6.39 -12.89 11.63
C ALA A 143 -6.81 -14.06 10.73
N ASN A 144 -7.03 -15.25 11.30
CA ASN A 144 -7.42 -16.48 10.58
C ASN A 144 -8.73 -16.34 9.78
N ALA A 145 -9.69 -15.55 10.26
CA ALA A 145 -10.96 -15.32 9.56
C ALA A 145 -10.81 -14.40 8.34
N LYS A 146 -9.96 -13.37 8.41
CA LYS A 146 -9.66 -12.46 7.29
C LYS A 146 -8.69 -13.09 6.29
N LEU A 147 -7.78 -13.94 6.78
CA LEU A 147 -6.96 -14.81 5.95
C LEU A 147 -7.79 -15.69 5.03
N ARG A 148 -9.02 -16.11 5.39
CA ARG A 148 -9.93 -16.81 4.46
C ARG A 148 -10.42 -15.95 3.31
N ILE A 149 -10.54 -14.63 3.46
CA ILE A 149 -10.96 -13.71 2.37
C ILE A 149 -9.79 -13.48 1.41
N VAL A 150 -8.60 -13.22 1.96
CA VAL A 150 -7.35 -13.14 1.17
C VAL A 150 -7.10 -14.47 0.49
N ARG A 151 -7.21 -15.60 1.21
CA ARG A 151 -7.15 -16.95 0.64
C ARG A 151 -8.23 -17.19 -0.41
N LYS A 152 -9.49 -16.74 -0.24
CA LYS A 152 -10.55 -16.92 -1.26
C LYS A 152 -10.27 -16.13 -2.54
N LYS A 153 -9.77 -14.90 -2.43
CA LYS A 153 -9.32 -14.11 -3.57
C LYS A 153 -8.05 -14.68 -4.22
N LEU A 154 -7.22 -15.38 -3.44
CA LEU A 154 -6.03 -16.11 -3.87
C LEU A 154 -6.27 -17.63 -4.10
N GLN A 155 -7.52 -18.13 -4.02
CA GLN A 155 -7.86 -19.56 -4.19
C GLN A 155 -8.29 -19.91 -5.61
N VAL A 156 -8.41 -18.89 -6.48
CA VAL A 156 -8.35 -19.04 -7.94
C VAL A 156 -6.90 -19.19 -8.45
N GLY A 157 -5.94 -19.37 -7.53
CA GLY A 157 -4.53 -19.69 -7.77
C GLY A 157 -3.64 -18.94 -6.78
N TRP A 158 -2.64 -19.63 -6.22
CA TRP A 158 -1.47 -19.08 -5.53
C TRP A 158 -1.59 -18.83 -4.01
N CYS A 159 -1.45 -19.90 -3.23
CA CYS A 159 -1.06 -19.83 -1.81
C CYS A 159 0.47 -19.99 -1.72
N VAL A 160 1.14 -19.23 -0.85
CA VAL A 160 2.54 -19.46 -0.49
C VAL A 160 2.63 -20.07 0.88
N GLU A 161 3.19 -21.27 0.89
CA GLU A 161 3.76 -21.92 2.06
C GLU A 161 5.10 -21.27 2.37
N VAL A 162 5.31 -20.98 3.66
CA VAL A 162 6.64 -20.77 4.21
C VAL A 162 6.94 -22.04 5.01
N PRO A 163 7.73 -22.99 4.48
CA PRO A 163 8.37 -23.95 5.35
C PRO A 163 9.22 -23.15 6.34
N GLN A 164 9.10 -23.45 7.64
CA GLN A 164 9.96 -22.83 8.64
C GLN A 164 11.42 -23.01 8.19
N ALA A 165 12.15 -21.89 8.01
CA ALA A 165 13.58 -21.96 8.13
C ALA A 165 13.87 -22.38 9.58
N SER A 166 14.57 -23.50 9.75
CA SER A 166 14.90 -24.09 11.05
C SER A 166 15.32 -23.05 12.09
N PRO A 167 14.93 -23.19 13.36
CA PRO A 167 15.30 -22.25 14.40
C PRO A 167 16.79 -22.38 14.67
N VAL A 168 17.60 -21.43 14.18
CA VAL A 168 18.86 -21.12 14.86
C VAL A 168 18.48 -20.12 15.95
N LEU A 169 18.29 -20.66 17.15
CA LEU A 169 18.14 -19.90 18.39
C LEU A 169 19.31 -18.90 18.52
N GLY A 170 18.99 -17.61 18.39
CA GLY A 170 19.81 -16.50 18.82
C GLY A 170 18.91 -15.52 19.53
N ASP A 171 18.95 -15.55 20.86
CA ASP A 171 18.28 -14.60 21.75
C ASP A 171 18.74 -13.17 21.41
N VAL A 172 17.80 -12.33 20.97
CA VAL A 172 17.99 -10.88 20.94
C VAL A 172 16.80 -10.23 21.65
N SER A 173 16.64 -10.59 22.92
CA SER A 173 15.99 -9.70 23.88
C SER A 173 16.94 -8.56 24.21
N ARG A 174 16.88 -7.47 23.44
CA ARG A 174 17.19 -6.07 23.83
C ARG A 174 17.27 -5.19 22.58
N ASP A 175 16.50 -4.11 22.60
CA ASP A 175 16.73 -2.79 21.99
C ASP A 175 15.48 -2.27 21.28
N PHE A 176 14.50 -1.87 22.09
CA PHE A 176 13.55 -0.81 21.76
C PHE A 176 13.33 0.03 23.02
N TYR A 177 14.19 1.04 23.18
CA TYR A 177 13.84 2.36 23.74
C TYR A 177 14.44 3.41 22.81
#